data_AF-A0A955D9H8-F1
#
_entry.id   AF-A0A955D9H8-F1
#
_cell.length_a   1.000
_cell.length_b   1.000
_cell.length_c   1.000
_cell.angle_alpha   90.00
_cell.angle_beta   90.00
_cell.angle_gamma   90.00
#
_symmetry.space_group_name_H-M   'P 1'
#
loop_
_entity.id
_entity.type
_entity.pdbx_description
1 polymer ?
#
loop_
_entity_poly.entity_id
_entity_poly.type
_entity_poly.pdbx_seq_one_letter_code
_entity_poly.pdbx_strand_id
1 'polypeptide(L)'
;MQALQRVFKFRTCRLDIVEGDPKNRFFRPCLLYSIGQCTGPCADKIGRAAYREDADRFVRFLGTKRATVLREMRAEMEAAATALQFERAAALRDQIRAIEKLDERADRGAGWQPETELTYVDPVKGPAALQKALGLDEPIRCVEGIDIAHLQGGDTVGSKVCFIDG
;
A
#
# COMPACT_ATOMS: atom_id res chain seq x y z
N MET A 1 -0.79 -7.82 3.17
CA MET A 1 -1.04 -6.82 4.25
C MET A 1 -1.04 -5.37 3.78
N GLN A 2 -0.16 -4.96 2.86
CA GLN A 2 0.05 -3.57 2.44
C GLN A 2 -1.22 -2.85 1.90
N ALA A 3 -2.11 -3.58 1.22
CA ALA A 3 -3.30 -2.99 0.61
C ALA A 3 -4.41 -2.63 1.61
N LEU A 4 -4.51 -3.33 2.75
CA LEU A 4 -5.50 -3.01 3.80
C LEU A 4 -5.12 -1.73 4.56
N GLN A 5 -3.82 -1.45 4.70
CA GLN A 5 -3.36 -0.20 5.35
C GLN A 5 -3.71 1.03 4.52
N ARG A 6 -3.76 0.93 3.18
CA ARG A 6 -4.23 2.02 2.31
C ARG A 6 -5.69 2.37 2.54
N VAL A 7 -6.52 1.37 2.86
CA VAL A 7 -7.95 1.53 3.07
C VAL A 7 -8.24 2.06 4.47
N PHE A 8 -7.74 1.34 5.50
CA PHE A 8 -8.14 1.56 6.89
C PHE A 8 -7.14 2.38 7.71
N LYS A 9 -5.99 2.77 7.12
CA LYS A 9 -5.00 3.70 7.69
C LYS A 9 -4.54 3.39 9.13
N PHE A 10 -4.50 2.11 9.49
CA PHE A 10 -4.11 1.65 10.81
C PHE A 10 -2.58 1.53 10.96
N ARG A 11 -2.11 1.65 12.20
CA ARG A 11 -0.70 1.53 12.56
C ARG A 11 -0.22 0.08 12.54
N THR A 12 1.02 -0.13 12.12
CA THR A 12 1.74 -1.41 12.26
C THR A 12 3.05 -1.27 13.05
N CYS A 13 3.40 -0.06 13.48
CA CYS A 13 4.56 0.21 14.31
C CYS A 13 4.34 -0.24 15.76
N ARG A 14 5.42 -0.66 16.42
CA ARG A 14 5.43 -1.11 17.84
C ARG A 14 5.60 0.00 18.87
N LEU A 15 5.56 1.27 18.46
CA LEU A 15 5.79 2.41 19.34
C LEU A 15 4.69 2.53 20.42
N ASP A 16 5.04 2.57 21.70
CA ASP A 16 4.04 2.86 22.72
C ASP A 16 3.73 4.36 22.73
N ILE A 17 2.44 4.68 22.59
CA ILE A 17 1.96 6.07 22.55
C ILE A 17 1.27 6.34 23.88
N VAL A 18 1.82 7.26 24.65
CA VAL A 18 1.23 7.73 25.90
C VAL A 18 0.37 8.95 25.60
N GLU A 19 -0.90 8.90 26.01
CA GLU A 19 -1.84 10.02 25.84
C GLU A 19 -1.39 11.23 26.67
N GLY A 20 -1.33 12.41 26.06
CA GLY A 20 -0.90 13.64 26.71
C GLY A 20 0.61 13.84 26.84
N ASP A 21 1.45 12.95 26.31
CA ASP A 21 2.90 13.17 26.28
C ASP A 21 3.24 14.37 25.36
N PRO A 22 3.85 15.44 25.89
CA PRO A 22 4.23 16.60 25.08
C PRO A 22 5.22 16.27 23.97
N LYS A 23 5.93 15.13 24.01
CA LYS A 23 6.84 14.69 22.94
C LYS A 23 6.10 14.27 21.67
N ASN A 24 4.86 13.80 21.78
CA ASN A 24 4.10 13.31 20.62
C ASN A 24 3.93 14.41 19.57
N ARG A 25 3.59 15.64 19.97
CA ARG A 25 3.43 16.77 19.02
C ARG A 25 4.68 17.09 18.20
N PHE A 26 5.87 16.82 18.74
CA PHE A 26 7.16 17.05 18.09
C PHE A 26 7.70 15.80 17.40
N PHE A 27 7.03 14.66 17.59
CA PHE A 27 7.43 13.40 16.98
C PHE A 27 7.22 13.47 15.47
N ARG A 28 8.28 13.20 14.70
CA ARG A 28 8.18 13.13 13.24
C ARG A 28 7.50 11.83 12.85
N PRO A 29 6.31 11.86 12.22
CA PRO A 29 5.64 10.65 11.80
C PRO A 29 6.43 9.94 10.69
N CYS A 30 6.30 8.62 10.63
CA CYS A 30 7.06 7.80 9.68
C CYS A 30 6.51 7.89 8.25
N LEU A 31 7.19 7.22 7.32
CA LEU A 31 6.81 7.17 5.91
C LEU A 31 5.34 6.76 5.68
N LEU A 32 4.78 5.85 6.50
CA LEU A 32 3.39 5.41 6.36
C LEU A 32 2.39 6.55 6.49
N TYR A 33 2.66 7.55 7.32
CA TYR A 33 1.85 8.76 7.40
C TYR A 33 2.01 9.60 6.13
N SER A 34 3.25 9.84 5.69
CA SER A 34 3.55 10.63 4.50
C SER A 34 2.92 10.07 3.22
N ILE A 35 2.80 8.74 3.11
CA ILE A 35 2.15 8.07 1.98
C ILE A 35 0.65 7.77 2.22
N GLY A 36 0.05 8.29 3.30
CA GLY A 36 -1.38 8.18 3.59
C GLY A 36 -1.89 6.81 4.03
N GLN A 37 -0.99 5.91 4.46
CA GLN A 37 -1.31 4.57 4.98
C GLN A 37 -1.46 4.51 6.50
N CYS A 38 -1.21 5.62 7.19
CA CYS A 38 -1.46 5.77 8.62
C CYS A 38 -1.93 7.20 8.89
N THR A 39 -2.88 7.37 9.80
CA THR A 39 -3.36 8.70 10.22
C THR A 39 -2.46 9.39 11.26
N GLY A 40 -1.37 8.73 11.67
CA GLY A 40 -0.30 9.34 12.47
C GLY A 40 -0.64 9.60 13.94
N PRO A 41 -1.18 8.62 14.69
CA PRO A 41 -1.48 8.80 16.11
C PRO A 41 -0.22 9.04 16.96
N CYS A 42 0.97 8.62 16.49
CA CYS A 42 2.24 8.84 17.19
C CYS A 42 2.70 10.30 17.23
N ALA A 43 2.14 11.15 16.35
CA ALA A 43 2.53 12.53 16.19
C ALA A 43 1.37 13.50 16.50
N ASP A 44 0.36 13.05 17.26
CA ASP A 44 -0.90 13.75 17.56
C ASP A 44 -1.60 14.33 16.31
N LYS A 45 -1.45 13.68 15.15
CA LYS A 45 -2.09 14.11 13.88
C LYS A 45 -3.55 13.70 13.77
N ILE A 46 -3.99 12.78 14.61
CA ILE A 46 -5.37 12.30 14.72
C ILE A 46 -5.73 12.12 16.19
N GLY A 47 -6.96 12.48 16.56
CA GLY A 47 -7.45 12.28 17.91
C GLY A 47 -7.77 10.81 18.21
N ARG A 48 -7.73 10.43 19.50
CA ARG A 48 -8.01 9.07 19.97
C ARG A 48 -9.36 8.52 19.50
N ALA A 49 -10.41 9.35 19.52
CA ALA A 49 -11.75 8.94 19.11
C ALA A 49 -11.82 8.63 17.61
N ALA A 50 -11.28 9.51 16.77
CA ALA A 50 -11.26 9.32 15.32
C ALA A 50 -10.40 8.11 14.93
N TYR A 51 -9.22 7.94 15.56
CA TYR A 51 -8.37 6.77 15.29
C TYR A 51 -9.02 5.44 15.73
N ARG A 52 -9.82 5.47 16.80
CA ARG A 52 -10.60 4.31 17.23
C ARG A 52 -11.68 3.96 16.21
N GLU A 53 -12.34 4.94 15.61
CA GLU A 53 -13.32 4.69 14.55
C GLU A 53 -12.68 3.98 13.34
N ASP A 54 -11.48 4.40 12.93
CA ASP A 54 -10.70 3.74 11.86
C ASP A 54 -10.40 2.27 12.21
N ALA A 55 -9.95 2.03 13.44
CA ALA A 55 -9.64 0.69 13.93
C ALA A 55 -10.88 -0.20 14.04
N ASP A 56 -11.99 0.32 14.56
CA ASP A 56 -13.24 -0.41 14.69
C ASP A 56 -13.81 -0.77 13.31
N ARG A 57 -13.67 0.13 12.32
CA ARG A 57 -14.04 -0.14 10.93
C ARG A 57 -13.21 -1.29 10.35
N PHE A 58 -11.91 -1.33 10.65
CA PHE A 58 -11.04 -2.45 10.25
C PHE A 58 -11.46 -3.77 10.89
N VAL A 59 -11.74 -3.78 12.21
CA VAL A 59 -12.19 -4.99 12.92
C VAL A 59 -13.53 -5.48 12.37
N ARG A 60 -14.48 -4.58 12.13
CA ARG A 60 -15.77 -4.91 11.49
C ARG A 60 -15.57 -5.50 10.10
N PHE A 61 -14.64 -4.97 9.32
CA PHE A 61 -14.30 -5.51 8.01
C PHE A 61 -13.74 -6.94 8.09
N LEU A 62 -12.92 -7.26 9.09
CA LEU A 62 -12.42 -8.62 9.29
C LEU A 62 -13.52 -9.61 9.70
N GLY A 63 -14.53 -9.15 10.44
CA GLY A 63 -15.64 -9.98 10.92
C GLY A 63 -16.84 -10.11 9.98
N THR A 64 -16.93 -9.27 8.94
CA THR A 64 -18.13 -9.14 8.10
C THR A 64 -17.83 -9.50 6.64
N LYS A 65 -18.84 -9.95 5.89
CA LYS A 65 -18.73 -10.11 4.44
C LYS A 65 -18.39 -8.76 3.79
N ARG A 66 -17.29 -8.72 3.03
CA ARG A 66 -16.79 -7.57 2.26
C ARG A 66 -17.89 -6.80 1.50
N ALA A 67 -18.83 -7.52 0.89
CA ALA A 67 -19.95 -6.92 0.14
C ALA A 67 -20.85 -6.02 1.00
N THR A 68 -21.00 -6.33 2.30
CA THR A 68 -21.76 -5.50 3.23
C THR A 68 -21.01 -4.19 3.51
N VAL A 69 -19.71 -4.27 3.79
CA VAL A 69 -18.87 -3.09 4.08
C VAL A 69 -18.79 -2.15 2.88
N LEU A 70 -18.63 -2.70 1.66
CA LEU A 70 -18.64 -1.89 0.43
C LEU A 70 -19.96 -1.14 0.24
N ARG A 71 -21.09 -1.76 0.60
CA ARG A 71 -22.41 -1.14 0.51
C ARG A 71 -22.55 0.02 1.50
N GLU A 72 -22.13 -0.18 2.74
CA GLU A 72 -22.13 0.85 3.78
C GLU A 72 -21.23 2.03 3.40
N MET A 73 -20.01 1.77 2.94
CA MET A 73 -19.08 2.82 2.51
C MET A 73 -19.62 3.61 1.32
N ARG A 74 -20.30 2.96 0.36
CA ARG A 74 -20.97 3.64 -0.75
C ARG A 74 -22.10 4.54 -0.25
N ALA A 75 -22.91 4.07 0.70
CA ALA A 75 -23.97 4.89 1.30
C ALA A 75 -23.39 6.10 2.04
N GLU A 76 -22.32 5.92 2.82
CA GLU A 76 -21.62 7.03 3.49
C GLU A 76 -21.04 8.05 2.49
N MET A 77 -20.49 7.57 1.37
CA MET A 77 -19.94 8.43 0.31
C MET A 77 -21.03 9.30 -0.31
N GLU A 78 -22.19 8.72 -0.64
CA GLU A 78 -23.34 9.45 -1.19
C GLU A 78 -23.92 10.44 -0.19
N ALA A 79 -23.99 10.08 1.09
CA ALA A 79 -24.43 10.99 2.14
C ALA A 79 -23.47 12.18 2.30
N ALA A 80 -22.15 11.94 2.27
CA ALA A 80 -21.14 12.98 2.32
C ALA A 80 -21.20 13.91 1.09
N ALA A 81 -21.41 13.34 -0.11
CA ALA A 81 -21.58 14.11 -1.34
C ALA A 81 -22.84 14.99 -1.28
N THR A 82 -23.96 14.44 -0.80
CA THR A 82 -25.22 15.16 -0.59
C THR A 82 -25.06 16.31 0.41
N ALA A 83 -24.27 16.09 1.46
CA ALA A 83 -23.92 17.10 2.47
C ALA A 83 -22.85 18.11 1.99
N LEU A 84 -22.46 18.09 0.72
CA LEU A 84 -21.43 18.94 0.10
C LEU A 84 -20.02 18.77 0.73
N GLN A 85 -19.77 17.64 1.38
CA GLN A 85 -18.48 17.28 1.99
C GLN A 85 -17.59 16.55 0.97
N PHE A 86 -17.18 17.24 -0.09
CA PHE A 86 -16.51 16.62 -1.24
C PHE A 86 -15.19 15.93 -0.91
N GLU A 87 -14.39 16.46 0.03
CA GLU A 87 -13.13 15.83 0.46
C GLU A 87 -13.38 14.47 1.13
N ARG A 88 -14.41 14.39 1.97
CA ARG A 88 -14.83 13.15 2.63
C ARG A 88 -15.36 12.13 1.62
N ALA A 89 -16.20 12.59 0.69
CA ALA A 89 -16.72 11.73 -0.37
C ALA A 89 -15.59 11.19 -1.28
N ALA A 90 -14.61 12.04 -1.64
CA ALA A 90 -13.45 11.62 -2.42
C ALA A 90 -12.60 10.59 -1.68
N ALA A 91 -12.34 10.79 -0.38
CA ALA A 91 -11.62 9.83 0.44
C ALA A 91 -12.33 8.46 0.51
N LEU A 92 -13.64 8.46 0.72
CA LEU A 92 -14.46 7.23 0.74
C LEU A 92 -14.45 6.52 -0.61
N ARG A 93 -14.58 7.26 -1.73
CA ARG A 93 -14.49 6.73 -3.09
C ARG A 93 -13.16 6.02 -3.34
N ASP A 94 -12.06 6.64 -2.94
CA ASP A 94 -10.73 6.10 -3.17
C ASP A 94 -10.48 4.85 -2.31
N GLN A 95 -11.01 4.81 -1.08
CA GLN A 95 -11.01 3.61 -0.23
C GLN A 95 -11.84 2.47 -0.84
N ILE A 96 -13.04 2.76 -1.36
CA ILE A 96 -13.90 1.77 -2.04
C ILE A 96 -13.14 1.13 -3.21
N ARG A 97 -12.53 1.96 -4.08
CA ARG A 97 -11.73 1.50 -5.22
C ARG A 97 -10.54 0.63 -4.78
N ALA A 98 -9.90 0.96 -3.66
CA ALA A 98 -8.81 0.16 -3.13
C ALA A 98 -9.27 -1.21 -2.61
N ILE A 99 -10.45 -1.31 -1.99
CA ILE A 99 -11.07 -2.58 -1.58
C ILE A 99 -11.51 -3.40 -2.80
N GLU A 100 -11.95 -2.75 -3.88
CA GLU A 100 -12.33 -3.42 -5.13
C GLU A 100 -11.12 -4.03 -5.83
N LYS A 101 -10.02 -3.28 -5.96
CA LYS A 101 -8.76 -3.76 -6.56
C LYS A 101 -8.05 -4.85 -5.77
N LEU A 102 -8.35 -4.98 -4.47
CA LEU A 102 -7.86 -6.10 -3.66
C LEU A 102 -8.34 -7.46 -4.20
N ASP A 103 -9.48 -7.50 -4.88
CA ASP A 103 -10.05 -8.70 -5.52
C ASP A 103 -9.27 -9.10 -6.77
N GLU A 104 -8.93 -8.11 -7.61
CA GLU A 104 -8.19 -8.34 -8.87
C GLU A 104 -6.81 -8.96 -8.60
N ARG A 105 -6.19 -8.65 -7.45
CA ARG A 105 -4.94 -9.28 -7.02
C ARG A 105 -5.10 -10.69 -6.45
N ALA A 106 -6.32 -11.05 -6.02
CA ALA A 106 -6.62 -12.33 -5.38
C ALA A 106 -7.27 -13.33 -6.35
N ASP A 107 -7.52 -12.93 -7.62
CA ASP A 107 -7.98 -13.86 -8.63
C ASP A 107 -6.85 -14.86 -8.95
N ARG A 108 -7.05 -16.09 -8.45
CA ARG A 108 -6.11 -17.22 -8.59
C ARG A 108 -6.03 -17.74 -10.04
N GLY A 109 -6.62 -17.03 -11.01
CA GLY A 109 -6.59 -17.37 -12.42
C GLY A 109 -5.42 -16.77 -13.22
N ALA A 110 -4.80 -15.67 -12.80
CA ALA A 110 -3.74 -15.02 -13.59
C ALA A 110 -2.86 -14.04 -12.79
N GLY A 111 -2.47 -14.38 -11.55
CA GLY A 111 -1.76 -13.46 -10.66
C GLY A 111 -0.57 -14.10 -9.95
N TRP A 112 0.47 -14.51 -10.69
CA TRP A 112 1.77 -14.84 -10.10
C TRP A 112 2.39 -13.56 -9.53
N GLN A 113 2.34 -13.39 -8.20
CA GLN A 113 3.05 -12.33 -7.47
C GLN A 113 4.21 -12.96 -6.70
N PRO A 114 5.45 -12.91 -7.24
CA PRO A 114 6.60 -13.59 -6.67
C PRO A 114 7.08 -12.99 -5.34
N GLU A 115 6.79 -11.72 -5.07
CA GLU A 115 7.36 -11.01 -3.91
C GLU A 115 6.97 -11.57 -2.54
N THR A 116 5.90 -12.38 -2.43
CA THR A 116 5.49 -12.99 -1.15
C THR A 116 5.91 -14.46 -1.00
N GLU A 117 6.37 -15.09 -2.09
CA GLU A 117 6.76 -16.51 -2.16
C GLU A 117 8.17 -16.70 -2.72
N LEU A 118 9.07 -15.72 -2.53
CA LEU A 118 10.47 -15.81 -2.95
C LEU A 118 11.22 -16.85 -2.10
N THR A 119 10.94 -18.13 -2.35
CA THR A 119 11.91 -19.21 -2.20
C THR A 119 13.17 -18.82 -2.97
N TYR A 120 14.33 -19.11 -2.38
CA TYR A 120 15.65 -19.01 -3.01
C TYR A 120 15.58 -19.36 -4.51
N VAL A 121 15.68 -18.34 -5.35
CA VAL A 121 15.80 -18.49 -6.80
C VAL A 121 17.28 -18.61 -7.08
N ASP A 122 17.70 -19.72 -7.69
CA ASP A 122 19.07 -19.90 -8.15
C ASP A 122 19.44 -18.77 -9.13
N PRO A 123 20.37 -17.88 -8.76
CA PRO A 123 20.67 -16.66 -9.52
C PRO A 123 21.18 -16.97 -10.93
N VAL A 124 21.74 -18.15 -11.16
CA VAL A 124 22.32 -18.56 -12.46
C VAL A 124 21.24 -18.97 -13.48
N LYS A 125 20.06 -19.40 -13.02
CA LYS A 125 19.00 -19.87 -13.92
C LYS A 125 18.45 -18.79 -14.84
N GLY A 126 18.32 -17.57 -14.33
CA GLY A 126 17.81 -16.43 -15.11
C GLY A 126 18.71 -16.10 -16.30
N PRO A 127 20.00 -15.77 -16.07
CA PRO A 127 20.98 -15.51 -17.12
C PRO A 127 21.11 -16.65 -18.14
N ALA A 128 21.10 -17.92 -17.69
CA ALA A 128 21.20 -19.07 -18.60
C ALA A 128 19.97 -19.24 -19.50
N ALA A 129 18.76 -19.01 -18.96
CA ALA A 129 17.54 -19.04 -19.75
C ALA A 129 17.53 -17.91 -20.79
N LEU A 130 17.99 -16.72 -20.40
CA LEU A 130 18.05 -15.55 -21.27
C LEU A 130 19.10 -15.71 -22.38
N GLN A 131 20.27 -16.28 -22.05
CA GLN A 131 21.30 -16.65 -23.02
C GLN A 131 20.73 -17.53 -24.13
N LYS A 132 20.01 -18.60 -23.75
CA LYS A 132 19.39 -19.53 -24.70
C LYS A 132 18.32 -18.85 -25.54
N ALA A 133 17.47 -18.01 -24.93
CA ALA A 133 16.39 -17.32 -25.64
C ALA A 133 16.89 -16.29 -26.65
N LEU A 134 18.01 -15.63 -26.34
CA LEU A 134 18.61 -14.59 -27.18
C LEU A 134 19.70 -15.13 -28.13
N GLY A 135 20.06 -16.42 -28.03
CA GLY A 135 21.08 -17.04 -28.87
C GLY A 135 22.49 -16.50 -28.62
N LEU A 136 22.82 -16.21 -27.37
CA LEU A 136 24.12 -15.63 -27.00
C LEU A 136 25.17 -16.72 -26.73
N ASP A 137 26.40 -16.47 -27.13
CA ASP A 137 27.54 -17.38 -26.90
C ASP A 137 27.92 -17.46 -25.42
N GLU A 138 27.68 -16.39 -24.66
CA GLU A 138 27.98 -16.27 -23.23
C GLU A 138 26.76 -15.77 -22.44
N PRO A 139 26.62 -16.13 -21.16
CA PRO A 139 25.52 -15.67 -20.32
C PRO A 139 25.60 -14.17 -20.03
N ILE A 140 24.42 -13.53 -19.95
CA ILE A 140 24.32 -12.11 -19.61
C ILE A 140 24.75 -11.92 -18.15
N ARG A 141 25.82 -11.15 -17.97
CA ARG A 141 26.40 -10.87 -16.66
C ARG A 141 25.78 -9.68 -15.94
N CYS A 142 25.17 -8.76 -16.67
CA CYS A 142 24.65 -7.53 -16.09
C CYS A 142 23.24 -7.26 -16.61
N VAL A 143 22.29 -7.12 -15.69
CA VAL A 143 20.92 -6.71 -16.00
C VAL A 143 20.60 -5.44 -15.22
N GLU A 144 20.38 -4.35 -15.94
CA GLU A 144 20.00 -3.06 -15.35
C GLU A 144 18.48 -2.85 -15.48
N GLY A 145 17.80 -2.73 -14.35
CA GLY A 145 16.41 -2.30 -14.26
C GLY A 145 16.35 -0.81 -13.95
N ILE A 146 15.71 -0.03 -14.82
CA ILE A 146 15.53 1.41 -14.63
C ILE A 146 14.04 1.67 -14.47
N ASP A 147 13.64 2.16 -13.29
CA ASP A 147 12.29 2.64 -13.03
C ASP A 147 12.28 4.16 -13.08
N ILE A 148 11.47 4.75 -13.95
CA ILE A 148 11.34 6.20 -14.10
C ILE A 148 9.91 6.62 -13.75
N ALA A 149 9.74 7.19 -12.57
CA ALA A 149 8.44 7.64 -12.10
C ALA A 149 8.09 8.99 -12.75
N HIS A 150 7.06 8.97 -13.61
CA HIS A 150 6.52 10.17 -14.28
C HIS A 150 5.11 10.54 -13.80
N LEU A 151 4.53 9.79 -12.86
CA LEU A 151 3.09 9.77 -12.70
C LEU A 151 2.51 10.81 -11.73
N GLN A 152 3.31 11.51 -10.91
CA GLN A 152 2.84 12.63 -10.06
C GLN A 152 4.01 13.31 -9.32
N GLY A 153 4.54 14.40 -9.87
CA GLY A 153 5.60 15.22 -9.26
C GLY A 153 6.12 16.26 -10.26
N GLY A 154 6.62 17.41 -9.78
CA GLY A 154 7.21 18.45 -10.64
C GLY A 154 8.62 18.10 -11.15
N ASP A 155 9.26 17.12 -10.52
CA ASP A 155 10.61 16.66 -10.84
C ASP A 155 10.58 15.22 -11.34
N THR A 156 11.36 14.91 -12.38
CA THR A 156 11.56 13.54 -12.85
C THR A 156 12.55 12.82 -11.93
N VAL A 157 12.10 11.76 -11.27
CA VAL A 157 12.97 10.90 -10.45
C VAL A 157 13.05 9.50 -11.05
N GLY A 158 14.24 8.91 -11.01
CA GLY A 158 14.47 7.54 -11.47
C GLY A 158 15.29 6.75 -10.46
N SER A 159 15.11 5.44 -10.46
CA SER A 159 15.94 4.50 -9.73
C SER A 159 16.54 3.48 -10.70
N LYS A 160 17.80 3.11 -10.48
CA LYS A 160 18.49 2.05 -11.22
C LYS A 160 18.86 0.93 -10.26
N VAL A 161 18.48 -0.28 -10.59
CA VAL A 161 18.91 -1.51 -9.93
C VAL A 161 19.76 -2.30 -10.91
N CYS A 162 20.89 -2.82 -10.45
CA CYS A 162 21.81 -3.61 -11.27
C CYS A 162 21.97 -4.99 -10.64
N PHE A 163 21.67 -6.03 -11.40
CA PHE A 163 21.94 -7.41 -11.06
C PHE A 163 23.21 -7.85 -11.79
N ILE A 164 24.17 -8.41 -11.06
CA ILE A 164 25.44 -8.88 -11.62
C ILE A 164 25.56 -10.37 -11.34
N ASP A 165 25.68 -11.15 -12.41
CA ASP A 165 25.78 -12.61 -12.38
C ASP A 165 24.57 -13.32 -11.70
N GLY A 166 23.43 -12.63 -11.63
CA GLY A 166 22.17 -13.08 -11.03
C GLY A 166 21.89 -12.42 -9.69
#